data_AF-A0A239C9N5-F1
#
_entry.id   AF-A0A239C9N5-F1
#
_cell.length_a   1.000
_cell.length_b   1.000
_cell.length_c   1.000
_cell.angle_alpha   90.00
_cell.angle_beta   90.00
_cell.angle_gamma   90.00
#
_symmetry.space_group_name_H-M   'P 1'
#
loop_
_entity.id
_entity.type
_entity.pdbx_description
1 polymer ?
#
loop_
_entity_poly.entity_id
_entity_poly.type
_entity_poly.pdbx_seq_one_letter_code
_entity_poly.pdbx_strand_id
1 'polypeptide(L)' 'MSGRRAYLEAEGRTGFPDGPVAVRAVALFVEVGIEHFAGRGDATIIVDEHHEYEGNP' A
#
# COMPACT_ATOMS: atom_id res chain seq x y z
N MET A 1 20.26 -3.03 0.59
CA MET A 1 18.91 -2.47 0.75
C MET A 1 18.00 -3.54 1.33
N SER A 2 17.33 -3.28 2.45
CA SER A 2 16.36 -4.21 3.05
C SER A 2 15.04 -4.08 2.28
N GLY A 3 14.72 -5.07 1.44
CA GLY A 3 13.71 -5.02 0.39
C GLY A 3 12.25 -5.17 0.84
N ARG A 4 11.86 -4.47 1.92
CA ARG A 4 10.48 -4.48 2.43
C ARG A 4 9.94 -3.09 2.72
N ARG A 5 10.71 -2.04 2.43
CA ARG A 5 10.37 -0.66 2.78
C ARG A 5 10.23 0.15 1.52
N ALA A 6 9.05 0.72 1.30
CA ALA A 6 8.78 1.69 0.25
C ALA A 6 8.56 3.06 0.88
N TYR A 7 9.40 4.03 0.49
CA TYR A 7 9.32 5.41 0.95
C TYR A 7 8.68 6.26 -0.15
N LEU A 8 7.70 7.08 0.21
CA LEU A 8 6.96 7.92 -0.72
C LEU A 8 6.84 9.34 -0.19
N GLU A 9 6.85 10.29 -1.11
CA GLU A 9 6.55 11.70 -0.86
C GLU A 9 5.48 12.16 -1.85
N ALA A 10 4.52 12.96 -1.38
CA ALA A 10 3.43 13.44 -2.23
C ALA A 10 2.94 14.83 -1.81
N GLU A 11 2.41 15.57 -2.79
CA GLU A 11 1.70 16.83 -2.59
C GLU A 11 0.22 16.68 -2.96
N GLY A 12 -0.68 17.07 -2.08
CA GLY A 12 -2.10 17.23 -2.37
C GLY A 12 -2.41 18.67 -2.75
N ARG A 13 -3.01 18.87 -3.92
CA ARG A 13 -3.34 20.19 -4.48
C ARG A 13 -4.85 20.40 -4.54
N THR A 14 -5.30 21.63 -4.33
CA THR A 14 -6.73 21.98 -4.39
C THR A 14 -7.14 22.54 -5.74
N GLY A 15 -8.32 22.14 -6.22
CA GLY A 15 -8.89 22.62 -7.48
C GLY A 15 -8.35 21.84 -8.68
N PHE A 16 -7.28 22.34 -9.29
CA PHE A 16 -6.68 21.78 -10.51
C PHE A 16 -5.35 21.07 -10.22
N PRO A 17 -4.85 20.22 -11.13
CA PRO A 17 -3.57 19.52 -10.96
C PRO A 17 -2.37 20.45 -10.68
N ASP A 18 -2.34 21.65 -11.29
CA ASP A 18 -1.31 22.67 -11.03
C ASP A 18 -1.74 23.71 -9.97
N GLY A 19 -2.86 23.47 -9.28
CA GLY A 19 -3.38 24.33 -8.22
C GLY A 19 -2.45 24.43 -7.00
N PRO A 20 -2.74 25.33 -6.05
CA PRO A 20 -1.90 25.51 -4.88
C PRO A 20 -1.81 24.23 -4.04
N VAL A 21 -0.63 23.98 -3.48
CA VAL A 21 -0.40 22.86 -2.57
C VAL A 21 -1.12 23.13 -1.26
N ALA A 22 -2.00 22.22 -0.87
CA ALA A 22 -2.70 22.29 0.41
C ALA A 22 -2.05 21.40 1.47
N VAL A 23 -1.47 20.26 1.06
CA VAL A 23 -0.81 19.32 1.97
C VAL A 23 0.43 18.72 1.32
N ARG A 24 1.45 18.47 2.14
CA ARG A 24 2.61 17.64 1.80
C ARG A 24 2.70 16.51 2.80
N ALA A 25 2.93 15.30 2.30
CA ALA A 25 3.00 14.11 3.12
C ALA A 25 4.18 13.25 2.73
N VAL A 26 4.73 12.58 3.74
CA VAL A 26 5.71 11.51 3.59
C VAL A 26 5.12 10.24 4.15
N ALA A 27 5.40 9.11 3.49
CA ALA A 27 4.89 7.82 3.89
C ALA A 27 5.98 6.75 3.83
N LEU A 28 5.88 5.80 4.75
CA LEU A 28 6.66 4.56 4.75
C LEU A 28 5.68 3.40 4.74
N PHE A 29 5.70 2.63 3.67
CA PHE A 29 4.97 1.38 3.56
C PHE A 29 5.93 0.22 3.80
N VAL A 30 5.45 -0.80 4.52
CA VAL A 30 6.21 -2.02 4.77
C VAL A 30 5.51 -3.19 4.10
N GLU A 31 6.16 -3.78 3.11
CA GLU A 31 5.66 -4.96 2.40
C GLU A 31 5.86 -6.20 3.28
N VAL A 32 4.76 -6.94 3.47
CA VAL A 32 4.75 -8.20 4.22
C VAL A 32 3.92 -9.22 3.44
N GLY A 33 4.39 -10.46 3.34
CA GLY A 33 3.59 -11.56 2.82
C GLY A 33 2.44 -11.91 3.77
N ILE A 34 1.41 -12.61 3.25
CA ILE A 34 0.21 -13.00 4.02
C ILE A 34 0.54 -13.87 5.23
N GLU A 35 1.66 -14.59 5.17
CA GLU A 35 2.21 -15.42 6.24
C GLU A 35 2.50 -14.61 7.51
N HIS A 36 2.74 -13.30 7.38
CA HIS A 36 2.90 -12.39 8.52
C HIS A 36 1.65 -12.35 9.41
N PHE A 37 0.46 -12.52 8.81
CA PHE A 37 -0.82 -12.49 9.51
C PHE A 37 -1.35 -13.87 9.86
N ALA A 38 -0.92 -14.92 9.14
CA ALA A 38 -1.35 -16.30 9.31
C ALA A 38 -1.22 -16.85 10.74
N GLY A 39 -0.22 -16.39 11.51
CA GLY A 39 -0.01 -16.85 12.89
C GLY A 39 -1.09 -16.41 13.90
N ARG A 40 -1.93 -15.44 13.53
CA ARG A 40 -3.04 -14.93 14.38
C ARG A 40 -4.37 -14.75 13.63
N GLY A 41 -4.36 -14.89 12.30
CA GLY A 41 -5.54 -14.85 11.44
C GLY A 41 -6.20 -16.23 11.31
N ASP A 42 -7.42 -16.24 10.81
CA ASP A 42 -8.11 -17.50 10.50
C ASP A 42 -7.44 -18.16 9.29
N ALA A 43 -6.82 -19.32 9.53
CA ALA A 43 -6.09 -20.07 8.51
C ALA A 43 -6.97 -20.48 7.31
N THR A 44 -8.30 -20.50 7.47
CA THR A 44 -9.24 -20.81 6.38
C THR A 44 -9.33 -19.70 5.34
N ILE A 45 -9.04 -18.44 5.69
CA ILE A 45 -9.04 -17.29 4.76
C ILE A 45 -7.83 -17.35 3.80
N ILE A 46 -6.72 -17.93 4.25
CA ILE A 46 -5.44 -17.96 3.52
C ILE A 46 -5.51 -18.90 2.30
N VAL A 47 -6.42 -19.87 2.31
CA VAL A 47 -6.57 -20.88 1.24
C VAL A 47 -7.48 -20.36 0.10
N ASP A 48 -8.25 -19.29 0.35
CA ASP A 48 -9.24 -18.74 -0.61
C ASP A 48 -8.72 -17.49 -1.37
N GLU A 49 -7.66 -16.83 -0.88
CA GLU A 49 -7.12 -15.60 -1.48
C GLU A 49 -6.13 -15.81 -2.64
N HIS A 50 -6.38 -16.79 -3.53
CA HIS A 50 -5.86 -16.72 -4.91
C HIS A 50 -6.72 -15.75 -5.74
N HIS A 51 -6.98 -14.55 -5.23
CA HIS A 51 -7.55 -13.48 -6.04
C HIS A 51 -6.45 -12.92 -6.93
N GLU A 52 -6.53 -13.22 -8.23
CA GLU A 52 -5.78 -12.51 -9.25
C GLU A 52 -6.18 -11.04 -9.18
N TYR A 53 -5.29 -10.18 -8.67
CA TYR A 53 -5.46 -8.74 -8.81
C TYR A 53 -5.36 -8.41 -10.30
N GLU A 54 -6.49 -8.22 -10.98
CA GLU A 54 -6.52 -7.59 -12.29
C GLU A 54 -5.94 -6.18 -12.12
N GLY A 55 -4.73 -5.99 -12.63
CA GLY A 55 -4.06 -4.69 -12.61
C GLY A 55 -4.96 -3.67 -13.29
N ASN A 56 -5.36 -2.63 -12.55
CA ASN A 56 -6.12 -1.54 -13.12
C ASN A 56 -5.31 -0.94 -14.30
N PRO A 57 -5.85 -0.91 -15.54
CA PRO A 57 -5.15 -0.41 -16.71
C PRO A 57 -4.75 1.06 -16.59
#